data_AF-A0A556U915-F1
#
_entry.id   AF-A0A556U915-F1
#
_cell.length_a   1.000
_cell.length_b   1.000
_cell.length_c   1.000
_cell.angle_alpha   90.00
_cell.angle_beta   90.00
_cell.angle_gamma   90.00
#
_symmetry.space_group_name_H-M   'P 1'
#
loop_
_entity.id
_entity.type
_entity.pdbx_description
1 polymer ?
#
loop_
_entity_poly.entity_id
_entity_poly.type
_entity_poly.pdbx_seq_one_letter_code
_entity_poly.pdbx_strand_id
1 'polypeptide(L)'
;MDVHWQQSSYEPYLPVTEKSNPITRDIDRANPKEIVQMLQQCDAEIFEKTSHGNPMYQPEAISGSTRMKGGGATKIILETILLAGHQAAFSNKAVTVNGILHSLNMFEKVHQITYRQPTALANLVQKAAISCILDFIPGFEDIRGFVGNGFSEMNNTEGDLSSLGPHFIIDHKDFVDTILPNLSDHDTVIFLYSENDNLNDVLLLAKNVRQHTSNLHAIKHELIGLGDPKQYWELSTKLCLNVISTGAHILIGKVYMNYMIDLRVTNSKLYRRAIHILQRFTGSTEAQCETALLRALYDVEELTDEMVLNDVTQHTLVAKERANVVPIALVMLQSGRTIAEAKAYLDTYSVIRDAVAACQKLL
;
A
#
# COMPACT_ATOMS: atom_id res chain seq x y z
N MET A 1 -34.25 2.50 7.98
CA MET A 1 -33.77 3.50 8.95
C MET A 1 -32.54 4.16 8.33
N ASP A 2 -32.57 5.48 8.22
CA ASP A 2 -31.61 6.28 7.45
C ASP A 2 -30.16 6.15 7.93
N VAL A 3 -29.24 6.08 6.97
CA VAL A 3 -27.81 5.80 7.14
C VAL A 3 -27.09 7.00 7.75
N HIS A 4 -27.12 7.13 9.08
CA HIS A 4 -26.42 8.20 9.80
C HIS A 4 -24.87 8.15 9.65
N TRP A 5 -24.30 7.01 9.22
CA TRP A 5 -22.84 6.87 8.99
C TRP A 5 -22.32 7.62 7.75
N GLN A 6 -23.18 8.07 6.83
CA GLN A 6 -22.74 8.89 5.69
C GLN A 6 -22.53 10.36 6.06
N GLN A 7 -22.86 10.77 7.29
CA GLN A 7 -22.75 12.17 7.69
C GLN A 7 -21.32 12.50 8.15
N SER A 8 -20.81 13.60 7.59
CA SER A 8 -19.47 14.17 7.76
C SER A 8 -19.15 14.70 9.16
N SER A 9 -19.85 14.26 10.21
CA SER A 9 -19.71 14.84 11.56
C SER A 9 -18.47 14.36 12.31
N TYR A 10 -17.94 13.17 11.97
CA TYR A 10 -16.75 12.59 12.61
C TYR A 10 -15.43 12.93 11.89
N GLU A 11 -15.46 13.12 10.57
CA GLU A 11 -14.27 13.36 9.76
C GLU A 11 -13.61 14.76 9.84
N PRO A 12 -14.21 15.86 10.36
CA PRO A 12 -13.58 17.17 10.26
C PRO A 12 -12.33 17.29 11.13
N TYR A 13 -12.25 16.51 12.22
CA TYR A 13 -11.13 16.51 13.17
C TYR A 13 -9.98 15.55 12.77
N LEU A 14 -10.19 14.68 11.78
CA LEU A 14 -9.14 13.77 11.32
C LEU A 14 -8.09 14.53 10.48
N PRO A 15 -6.81 14.17 10.59
CA PRO A 15 -5.82 14.56 9.59
C PRO A 15 -6.29 14.16 8.20
N VAL A 16 -5.99 14.98 7.18
CA VAL A 16 -6.41 14.70 5.80
C VAL A 16 -6.03 13.29 5.33
N THR A 17 -4.88 12.80 5.76
CA THR A 17 -4.38 11.47 5.41
C THR A 17 -5.26 10.34 5.95
N GLU A 18 -6.06 10.57 6.99
CA GLU A 18 -6.95 9.58 7.62
C GLU A 18 -8.43 9.75 7.20
N LYS A 19 -8.74 10.77 6.39
CA LYS A 19 -10.09 10.98 5.84
C LYS A 19 -10.38 9.99 4.71
N SER A 20 -11.66 9.71 4.46
CA SER A 20 -12.07 8.94 3.28
C SER A 20 -11.93 9.79 2.02
N ASN A 21 -11.41 9.23 0.94
CA ASN A 21 -11.45 9.88 -0.38
C ASN A 21 -12.78 9.52 -1.09
N PRO A 22 -13.60 10.50 -1.49
CA PRO A 22 -14.86 10.25 -2.19
C PRO A 22 -14.72 9.47 -3.51
N ILE A 23 -13.60 9.62 -4.23
CA ILE A 23 -13.34 8.95 -5.53
C ILE A 23 -13.31 7.43 -5.34
N THR A 24 -12.75 6.96 -4.22
CA THR A 24 -12.47 5.55 -3.97
C THR A 24 -13.38 4.95 -2.90
N ARG A 25 -14.42 5.65 -2.46
CA ARG A 25 -15.25 5.24 -1.32
C ARG A 25 -15.75 3.80 -1.43
N ASP A 26 -16.10 3.36 -2.63
CA ASP A 26 -16.66 2.05 -2.93
C ASP A 26 -15.67 1.16 -3.73
N ILE A 27 -14.36 1.43 -3.61
CA ILE A 27 -13.29 0.73 -4.37
C ILE A 27 -13.21 -0.76 -4.04
N ASP A 28 -13.63 -1.17 -2.85
CA ASP A 28 -13.69 -2.57 -2.42
C ASP A 28 -14.69 -3.43 -3.20
N ARG A 29 -15.59 -2.81 -3.96
CA ARG A 29 -16.59 -3.48 -4.81
C ARG A 29 -16.25 -3.40 -6.30
N ALA A 30 -15.19 -2.69 -6.65
CA ALA A 30 -14.78 -2.46 -8.02
C ALA A 30 -14.06 -3.67 -8.62
N ASN A 31 -14.21 -3.88 -9.92
CA ASN A 31 -13.41 -4.86 -10.66
C ASN A 31 -11.97 -4.34 -10.90
N PRO A 32 -11.01 -5.16 -11.33
CA PRO A 32 -9.60 -4.75 -11.48
C PRO A 32 -9.39 -3.50 -12.36
N LYS A 33 -10.20 -3.33 -13.42
CA LYS A 33 -10.09 -2.17 -14.31
C LYS A 33 -10.62 -0.90 -13.65
N GLU A 34 -11.75 -1.01 -12.94
CA GLU A 34 -12.33 0.09 -12.16
C GLU A 34 -11.39 0.51 -11.02
N ILE A 35 -10.76 -0.44 -10.32
CA ILE A 35 -9.74 -0.17 -9.30
C ILE A 35 -8.62 0.68 -9.90
N VAL A 36 -8.03 0.27 -11.03
CA VAL A 36 -6.96 1.02 -11.71
C VAL A 36 -7.43 2.44 -12.07
N GLN A 37 -8.65 2.59 -12.57
CA GLN A 37 -9.21 3.90 -12.92
C GLN A 37 -9.41 4.81 -11.70
N MET A 38 -9.93 4.29 -10.59
CA MET A 38 -10.10 5.06 -9.37
C MET A 38 -8.75 5.47 -8.77
N LEU A 39 -7.77 4.56 -8.75
CA LEU A 39 -6.41 4.87 -8.28
C LEU A 39 -5.72 5.90 -9.17
N GLN A 40 -5.88 5.80 -10.49
CA GLN A 40 -5.38 6.79 -11.44
C GLN A 40 -5.94 8.19 -11.17
N GLN A 41 -7.26 8.30 -10.94
CA GLN A 41 -7.94 9.56 -10.64
C GLN A 41 -7.41 10.16 -9.33
N CYS A 42 -7.25 9.35 -8.28
CA CYS A 42 -6.65 9.80 -7.03
C CYS A 42 -5.21 10.30 -7.19
N ASP A 43 -4.38 9.61 -7.97
CA ASP A 43 -3.01 10.08 -8.24
C ASP A 43 -2.99 11.36 -9.09
N ALA A 44 -3.99 11.56 -9.97
CA ALA A 44 -4.13 12.78 -10.75
C ALA A 44 -4.37 14.02 -9.87
N GLU A 45 -5.03 13.84 -8.71
CA GLU A 45 -5.24 14.92 -7.73
C GLU A 45 -3.93 15.58 -7.26
N ILE A 46 -2.76 14.94 -7.43
CA ILE A 46 -1.45 15.56 -7.13
C ILE A 46 -1.19 16.78 -8.04
N PHE A 47 -1.69 16.75 -9.27
CA PHE A 47 -1.43 17.75 -10.31
C PHE A 47 -2.57 18.77 -10.50
N GLU A 48 -3.76 18.48 -9.98
CA GLU A 48 -4.96 19.30 -10.20
C GLU A 48 -5.02 20.55 -9.31
N LYS A 49 -5.44 21.70 -9.85
CA LYS A 49 -5.77 22.87 -9.01
C LYS A 49 -7.19 22.74 -8.47
N THR A 50 -7.35 22.39 -7.21
CA THR A 50 -8.68 22.32 -6.59
C THR A 50 -9.20 23.72 -6.22
N SER A 51 -10.50 23.95 -6.34
CA SER A 51 -11.16 25.21 -5.99
C SER A 51 -11.10 25.56 -4.49
N HIS A 52 -10.70 24.61 -3.64
CA HIS A 52 -10.76 24.69 -2.17
C HIS A 52 -9.38 24.54 -1.47
N GLY A 53 -8.26 24.52 -2.20
CA GLY A 53 -6.93 24.45 -1.57
C GLY A 53 -5.85 23.80 -2.43
N ASN A 54 -4.70 23.53 -1.80
CA ASN A 54 -3.56 22.90 -2.46
C ASN A 54 -3.83 21.40 -2.72
N PRO A 55 -3.64 20.89 -3.97
CA PRO A 55 -3.87 19.50 -4.37
C PRO A 55 -3.32 18.43 -3.43
N MET A 56 -2.18 18.69 -2.79
CA MET A 56 -1.56 17.76 -1.85
C MET A 56 -2.38 17.47 -0.59
N TYR A 57 -3.36 18.31 -0.27
CA TYR A 57 -4.20 18.17 0.92
C TYR A 57 -5.51 17.45 0.63
N GLN A 58 -5.56 16.61 -0.41
CA GLN A 58 -6.68 15.70 -0.64
C GLN A 58 -6.43 14.34 0.04
N PRO A 59 -7.47 13.65 0.54
CA PRO A 59 -7.31 12.34 1.18
C PRO A 59 -6.67 11.29 0.26
N GLU A 60 -6.08 10.26 0.87
CA GLU A 60 -5.45 9.16 0.15
C GLU A 60 -6.49 8.23 -0.50
N ALA A 61 -6.11 7.55 -1.59
CA ALA A 61 -6.97 6.59 -2.26
C ALA A 61 -7.46 5.47 -1.31
N ILE A 62 -6.56 4.99 -0.46
CA ILE A 62 -6.89 4.18 0.72
C ILE A 62 -6.54 5.03 1.94
N SER A 63 -7.52 5.27 2.83
CA SER A 63 -7.33 6.10 4.01
C SER A 63 -6.12 5.64 4.81
N GLY A 64 -5.24 6.58 5.11
CA GLY A 64 -4.02 6.40 5.86
C GLY A 64 -2.83 5.87 5.04
N SER A 65 -3.00 5.56 3.76
CA SER A 65 -1.94 4.98 2.91
C SER A 65 -1.00 6.04 2.35
N THR A 66 -0.26 6.73 3.23
CA THR A 66 0.60 7.88 2.88
C THR A 66 1.75 7.54 1.92
N ARG A 67 2.03 6.25 1.66
CA ARG A 67 2.97 5.80 0.61
C ARG A 67 2.46 6.06 -0.81
N MET A 68 1.17 6.32 -0.97
CA MET A 68 0.50 6.54 -2.25
C MET A 68 0.72 7.98 -2.72
N LYS A 69 -0.29 8.85 -2.58
CA LYS A 69 -0.23 10.22 -3.10
C LYS A 69 0.77 11.05 -2.32
N GLY A 70 0.76 11.00 -0.99
CA GLY A 70 1.68 11.74 -0.13
C GLY A 70 3.14 11.47 -0.52
N GLY A 71 3.54 10.19 -0.56
CA GLY A 71 4.88 9.79 -0.98
C GLY A 71 5.22 10.15 -2.43
N GLY A 72 4.24 10.08 -3.34
CA GLY A 72 4.42 10.52 -4.74
C GLY A 72 4.67 12.03 -4.83
N ALA A 73 3.85 12.82 -4.15
CA ALA A 73 3.97 14.26 -4.11
C ALA A 73 5.27 14.72 -3.44
N THR A 74 5.71 14.07 -2.35
CA THR A 74 7.02 14.31 -1.73
C THR A 74 8.16 14.10 -2.72
N LYS A 75 8.17 12.99 -3.47
CA LYS A 75 9.18 12.74 -4.50
C LYS A 75 9.18 13.84 -5.57
N ILE A 76 8.03 14.14 -6.15
CA ILE A 76 7.88 15.16 -7.21
C ILE A 76 8.40 16.52 -6.75
N ILE A 77 8.06 16.95 -5.53
CA ILE A 77 8.44 18.27 -5.01
C ILE A 77 9.92 18.35 -4.71
N LEU A 78 10.45 17.38 -3.97
CA LEU A 78 11.86 17.38 -3.59
C LEU A 78 12.75 17.29 -4.83
N GLU A 79 12.44 16.42 -5.78
CA GLU A 79 13.21 16.29 -7.01
C GLU A 79 13.14 17.55 -7.86
N THR A 80 11.95 18.15 -8.00
CA THR A 80 11.80 19.40 -8.75
C THR A 80 12.66 20.52 -8.14
N ILE A 81 12.64 20.69 -6.82
CA ILE A 81 13.38 21.77 -6.16
C ILE A 81 14.89 21.49 -6.18
N LEU A 82 15.30 20.27 -5.85
CA LEU A 82 16.72 19.90 -5.77
C LEU A 82 17.39 19.91 -7.15
N LEU A 83 16.72 19.39 -8.18
CA LEU A 83 17.25 19.43 -9.56
C LEU A 83 17.35 20.86 -10.08
N ALA A 84 16.34 21.70 -9.81
CA ALA A 84 16.39 23.10 -10.19
C ALA A 84 17.54 23.84 -9.48
N GLY A 85 17.72 23.60 -8.17
CA GLY A 85 18.82 24.16 -7.39
C GLY A 85 20.19 23.70 -7.89
N HIS A 86 20.34 22.40 -8.19
CA HIS A 86 21.56 21.84 -8.76
C HIS A 86 21.85 22.47 -10.12
N GLN A 87 20.89 22.47 -11.05
CA GLN A 87 21.06 23.08 -12.37
C GLN A 87 21.45 24.56 -12.26
N ALA A 88 20.82 25.31 -11.35
CA ALA A 88 21.15 26.71 -11.11
C ALA A 88 22.59 26.90 -10.64
N ALA A 89 23.06 26.08 -9.69
CA ALA A 89 24.42 26.13 -9.16
C ALA A 89 25.47 25.83 -10.24
N PHE A 90 25.26 24.80 -11.07
CA PHE A 90 26.23 24.40 -12.09
C PHE A 90 26.19 25.25 -13.36
N SER A 91 25.03 25.79 -13.73
CA SER A 91 24.89 26.64 -14.93
C SER A 91 25.09 28.14 -14.65
N ASN A 92 25.27 28.53 -13.39
CA ASN A 92 25.32 29.91 -12.92
C ASN A 92 24.11 30.75 -13.40
N LYS A 93 22.92 30.12 -13.44
CA LYS A 93 21.64 30.74 -13.81
C LYS A 93 20.69 30.65 -12.62
N ALA A 94 19.89 31.68 -12.39
CA ALA A 94 18.87 31.63 -11.34
C ALA A 94 17.80 30.55 -11.64
N VAL A 95 17.26 29.96 -10.58
CA VAL A 95 16.05 29.13 -10.69
C VAL A 95 14.91 30.00 -11.21
N THR A 96 14.19 29.52 -12.23
CA THR A 96 13.05 30.23 -12.82
C THR A 96 11.75 29.49 -12.55
N VAL A 97 10.66 30.26 -12.40
CA VAL A 97 9.31 29.68 -12.28
C VAL A 97 8.97 28.80 -13.47
N ASN A 98 9.36 29.20 -14.68
CA ASN A 98 9.14 28.41 -15.89
C ASN A 98 9.87 27.06 -15.87
N GLY A 99 11.09 27.00 -15.31
CA GLY A 99 11.83 25.75 -15.14
C GLY A 99 11.14 24.79 -14.15
N ILE A 100 10.65 25.33 -13.03
CA ILE A 100 9.88 24.56 -12.05
C ILE A 100 8.58 24.03 -12.66
N LEU A 101 7.81 24.88 -13.34
CA LEU A 101 6.58 24.48 -14.01
C LEU A 101 6.84 23.44 -15.10
N HIS A 102 7.93 23.58 -15.86
CA HIS A 102 8.33 22.58 -16.83
C HIS A 102 8.58 21.21 -16.16
N SER A 103 9.34 21.16 -15.07
CA SER A 103 9.59 19.93 -14.31
C SER A 103 8.29 19.29 -13.81
N LEU A 104 7.38 20.08 -13.23
CA LEU A 104 6.08 19.58 -12.76
C LEU A 104 5.24 19.01 -13.90
N ASN A 105 5.18 19.69 -15.06
CA ASN A 105 4.49 19.20 -16.24
C ASN A 105 5.09 17.90 -16.78
N MET A 106 6.39 17.66 -16.58
CA MET A 106 7.02 16.40 -16.96
C MET A 106 6.60 15.26 -16.04
N PHE A 107 6.49 15.50 -14.74
CA PHE A 107 5.94 14.50 -13.81
C PHE A 107 4.45 14.21 -14.07
N GLU A 108 3.66 15.21 -14.47
CA GLU A 108 2.28 15.00 -14.90
C GLU A 108 2.21 14.10 -16.16
N LYS A 109 3.10 14.32 -17.14
CA LYS A 109 3.23 13.44 -18.31
C LYS A 109 3.62 12.00 -17.91
N VAL A 110 4.52 11.84 -16.93
CA VAL A 110 4.89 10.51 -16.42
C VAL A 110 3.68 9.79 -15.85
N HIS A 111 2.83 10.47 -15.07
CA HIS A 111 1.56 9.91 -14.60
C HIS A 111 0.67 9.47 -15.78
N GLN A 112 0.44 10.36 -16.75
CA GLN A 112 -0.40 10.06 -17.92
C GLN A 112 0.11 8.85 -18.73
N ILE A 113 1.43 8.77 -18.96
CA ILE A 113 2.08 7.67 -19.69
C ILE A 113 1.96 6.36 -18.90
N THR A 114 2.21 6.40 -17.59
CA THR A 114 2.15 5.22 -16.71
C THR A 114 0.77 4.56 -16.78
N TYR A 115 -0.29 5.36 -16.78
CA TYR A 115 -1.67 4.87 -16.84
C TYR A 115 -2.21 4.66 -18.25
N ARG A 116 -1.38 4.73 -19.30
CA ARG A 116 -1.81 4.59 -20.71
C ARG A 116 -2.26 3.17 -21.07
N GLN A 117 -1.84 2.16 -20.31
CA GLN A 117 -2.21 0.76 -20.51
C GLN A 117 -3.01 0.21 -19.32
N PRO A 118 -4.21 0.74 -19.04
CA PRO A 118 -4.98 0.39 -17.83
C PRO A 118 -5.38 -1.09 -17.81
N THR A 119 -5.60 -1.71 -18.97
CA THR A 119 -5.90 -3.15 -19.07
C THR A 119 -4.69 -4.02 -18.67
N ALA A 120 -3.47 -3.61 -19.02
CA ALA A 120 -2.27 -4.33 -18.63
C ALA A 120 -2.05 -4.23 -17.11
N LEU A 121 -2.20 -3.04 -16.53
CA LEU A 121 -2.15 -2.84 -15.08
C LEU A 121 -3.23 -3.64 -14.35
N ALA A 122 -4.47 -3.66 -14.87
CA ALA A 122 -5.55 -4.44 -14.29
C ALA A 122 -5.27 -5.95 -14.31
N ASN A 123 -4.60 -6.45 -15.36
CA ASN A 123 -4.16 -7.84 -15.42
C ASN A 123 -3.10 -8.14 -14.35
N LEU A 124 -2.12 -7.26 -14.17
CA LEU A 124 -1.11 -7.41 -13.13
C LEU A 124 -1.71 -7.36 -11.71
N VAL A 125 -2.68 -6.47 -11.47
CA VAL A 125 -3.46 -6.43 -10.23
C VAL A 125 -4.14 -7.78 -9.98
N GLN A 126 -4.79 -8.34 -10.99
CA GLN A 126 -5.47 -9.64 -10.88
C GLN A 126 -4.49 -10.79 -10.62
N LYS A 127 -3.32 -10.79 -11.29
CA LYS A 127 -2.28 -11.82 -11.13
C LYS A 127 -1.65 -11.77 -9.75
N ALA A 128 -1.29 -10.59 -9.29
CA ALA A 128 -0.78 -10.39 -7.94
C ALA A 128 -1.81 -10.81 -6.87
N ALA A 129 -3.09 -10.50 -7.06
CA ALA A 129 -4.15 -10.94 -6.15
C ALA A 129 -4.22 -12.46 -6.02
N ILE A 130 -4.16 -13.19 -7.15
CA ILE A 130 -4.22 -14.66 -7.16
C ILE A 130 -3.04 -15.25 -6.40
N SER A 131 -1.82 -14.72 -6.59
CA SER A 131 -0.64 -15.19 -5.86
C SER A 131 -0.80 -14.97 -4.35
N CYS A 132 -1.26 -13.80 -3.91
CA CYS A 132 -1.43 -13.52 -2.47
C CYS A 132 -2.57 -14.30 -1.78
N ILE A 133 -3.49 -14.95 -2.51
CA ILE A 133 -4.59 -15.74 -1.91
C ILE A 133 -4.10 -17.10 -1.40
N LEU A 134 -3.11 -17.69 -2.08
CA LEU A 134 -2.74 -19.09 -1.88
C LEU A 134 -1.73 -19.30 -0.75
N ASP A 135 -1.16 -18.21 -0.23
CA ASP A 135 -0.37 -18.22 0.99
C ASP A 135 -1.30 -18.31 2.21
N PHE A 136 -1.56 -19.53 2.66
CA PHE A 136 -2.34 -19.84 3.87
C PHE A 136 -1.76 -19.24 5.18
N ILE A 137 -0.68 -18.47 5.11
CA ILE A 137 -0.03 -17.78 6.22
C ILE A 137 0.17 -16.31 5.82
N PRO A 138 -0.70 -15.36 6.23
CA PRO A 138 -0.50 -13.95 5.92
C PRO A 138 0.75 -13.43 6.65
N GLY A 139 1.80 -13.09 5.89
CA GLY A 139 3.11 -12.74 6.43
C GLY A 139 3.85 -11.69 5.61
N PHE A 140 5.07 -11.35 6.03
CA PHE A 140 5.98 -10.45 5.30
C PHE A 140 6.43 -11.00 3.94
N GLU A 141 6.02 -12.22 3.59
CA GLU A 141 6.45 -12.96 2.39
C GLU A 141 5.54 -12.72 1.17
N ASP A 142 4.31 -12.20 1.34
CA ASP A 142 3.30 -12.07 0.26
C ASP A 142 3.81 -11.28 -0.96
N ILE A 143 4.70 -10.30 -0.76
CA ILE A 143 5.31 -9.49 -1.82
C ILE A 143 6.75 -9.15 -1.44
N ARG A 144 7.72 -9.63 -2.23
CA ARG A 144 9.16 -9.33 -2.04
C ARG A 144 9.80 -8.69 -3.26
N GLY A 145 10.73 -7.77 -3.01
CA GLY A 145 11.52 -7.08 -4.03
C GLY A 145 12.99 -7.49 -3.98
N PHE A 146 13.61 -7.62 -5.15
CA PHE A 146 15.02 -7.96 -5.32
C PHE A 146 15.69 -6.98 -6.28
N VAL A 147 16.93 -6.59 -5.99
CA VAL A 147 17.72 -5.62 -6.75
C VAL A 147 19.06 -6.23 -7.15
N GLY A 148 19.56 -5.89 -8.34
CA GLY A 148 20.88 -6.35 -8.76
C GLY A 148 21.96 -5.82 -7.82
N ASN A 149 22.90 -6.69 -7.41
CA ASN A 149 23.97 -6.38 -6.45
C ASN A 149 23.51 -6.04 -5.01
N GLY A 150 22.23 -6.25 -4.67
CA GLY A 150 21.72 -6.13 -3.31
C GLY A 150 21.99 -4.77 -2.65
N PHE A 151 22.42 -4.77 -1.38
CA PHE A 151 22.71 -3.54 -0.63
C PHE A 151 23.84 -2.69 -1.21
N SER A 152 24.71 -3.26 -2.04
CA SER A 152 25.78 -2.47 -2.67
C SER A 152 25.23 -1.43 -3.65
N GLU A 153 24.09 -1.70 -4.29
CA GLU A 153 23.39 -0.74 -5.15
C GLU A 153 22.68 0.36 -4.33
N MET A 154 22.26 0.04 -3.11
CA MET A 154 21.55 0.97 -2.22
C MET A 154 22.48 2.04 -1.62
N ASN A 155 23.79 1.80 -1.61
CA ASN A 155 24.83 2.69 -1.09
C ASN A 155 24.49 3.22 0.33
N ASN A 156 23.94 2.36 1.19
CA ASN A 156 23.58 2.67 2.56
C ASN A 156 24.82 2.69 3.47
N THR A 157 24.77 3.51 4.52
CA THR A 157 25.90 3.68 5.46
C THR A 157 26.22 2.43 6.28
N GLU A 158 25.26 1.52 6.42
CA GLU A 158 25.38 0.31 7.24
C GLU A 158 26.03 -0.86 6.48
N GLY A 159 26.24 -0.71 5.17
CA GLY A 159 26.77 -1.78 4.32
C GLY A 159 25.77 -2.91 4.09
N ASP A 160 26.26 -4.14 3.92
CA ASP A 160 25.41 -5.29 3.67
C ASP A 160 24.65 -5.72 4.95
N LEU A 161 23.32 -5.77 4.86
CA LEU A 161 22.43 -6.18 5.94
C LEU A 161 21.85 -7.59 5.76
N SER A 162 22.29 -8.34 4.73
CA SER A 162 21.81 -9.70 4.41
C SER A 162 21.82 -10.66 5.62
N SER A 163 22.77 -10.46 6.55
CA SER A 163 22.94 -11.27 7.76
C SER A 163 21.85 -11.07 8.83
N LEU A 164 21.02 -10.02 8.75
CA LEU A 164 19.99 -9.73 9.75
C LEU A 164 18.77 -10.67 9.68
N GLY A 165 18.63 -11.43 8.61
CA GLY A 165 17.61 -12.45 8.46
C GLY A 165 17.09 -12.60 7.03
N PRO A 166 16.19 -13.58 6.78
CA PRO A 166 15.74 -13.93 5.44
C PRO A 166 15.03 -12.79 4.71
N HIS A 167 14.42 -11.84 5.44
CA HIS A 167 13.78 -10.67 4.85
C HIS A 167 14.77 -9.61 4.35
N PHE A 168 16.03 -9.66 4.78
CA PHE A 168 17.09 -8.74 4.33
C PHE A 168 17.87 -9.28 3.13
N ILE A 169 17.55 -10.48 2.67
CA ILE A 169 18.13 -11.07 1.48
C ILE A 169 17.43 -10.46 0.25
N ILE A 170 18.13 -9.61 -0.50
CA ILE A 170 17.53 -8.78 -1.56
C ILE A 170 18.31 -8.77 -2.88
N ASP A 171 19.41 -9.52 -3.01
CA ASP A 171 20.14 -9.60 -4.27
C ASP A 171 19.39 -10.51 -5.28
N HIS A 172 19.52 -10.23 -6.58
CA HIS A 172 19.10 -11.16 -7.64
C HIS A 172 19.79 -12.52 -7.55
N LYS A 173 21.07 -12.56 -7.14
CA LYS A 173 21.76 -13.83 -6.89
C LYS A 173 21.06 -14.61 -5.79
N ASP A 174 20.68 -13.93 -4.71
CA ASP A 174 20.00 -14.58 -3.61
C ASP A 174 18.60 -15.05 -3.99
N PHE A 175 17.89 -14.27 -4.82
CA PHE A 175 16.62 -14.72 -5.40
C PHE A 175 16.80 -16.03 -6.18
N VAL A 176 17.82 -16.12 -7.03
CA VAL A 176 18.14 -17.33 -7.80
C VAL A 176 18.49 -18.51 -6.88
N ASP A 177 19.23 -18.26 -5.81
CA ASP A 177 19.73 -19.32 -4.93
C ASP A 177 18.67 -19.80 -3.91
N THR A 178 17.75 -18.93 -3.49
CA THR A 178 16.84 -19.19 -2.35
C THR A 178 15.35 -19.22 -2.69
N ILE A 179 14.90 -18.37 -3.62
CA ILE A 179 13.48 -18.21 -3.94
C ILE A 179 13.12 -18.99 -5.20
N LEU A 180 13.90 -18.81 -6.27
CA LEU A 180 13.67 -19.41 -7.58
C LEU A 180 13.43 -20.94 -7.53
N PRO A 181 14.19 -21.75 -6.76
CA PRO A 181 13.98 -23.20 -6.72
C PRO A 181 12.62 -23.62 -6.13
N ASN A 182 11.98 -22.72 -5.38
CA ASN A 182 10.72 -22.97 -4.69
C ASN A 182 9.52 -22.33 -5.41
N LEU A 183 9.74 -21.63 -6.52
CA LEU A 183 8.66 -21.04 -7.30
C LEU A 183 7.79 -22.11 -7.95
N SER A 184 6.52 -21.79 -8.07
CA SER A 184 5.46 -22.59 -8.66
C SER A 184 4.62 -21.76 -9.64
N ASP A 185 3.72 -22.42 -10.38
CA ASP A 185 2.74 -21.74 -11.24
C ASP A 185 1.70 -20.90 -10.46
N HIS A 186 1.76 -20.86 -9.12
CA HIS A 186 0.98 -19.93 -8.31
C HIS A 186 1.69 -18.59 -8.08
N ASP A 187 3.00 -18.57 -8.23
CA ASP A 187 3.84 -17.40 -7.98
C ASP A 187 3.90 -16.49 -9.20
N THR A 188 3.74 -15.19 -8.98
CA THR A 188 3.86 -14.17 -10.02
C THR A 188 5.19 -13.45 -9.88
N VAL A 189 5.99 -13.42 -10.96
CA VAL A 189 7.25 -12.67 -11.01
C VAL A 189 7.11 -11.50 -11.97
N ILE A 190 7.41 -10.29 -11.49
CA ILE A 190 7.35 -9.06 -12.28
C ILE A 190 8.76 -8.48 -12.42
N PHE A 191 9.26 -8.44 -13.65
CA PHE A 191 10.54 -7.82 -13.96
C PHE A 191 10.36 -6.31 -14.15
N LEU A 192 11.22 -5.52 -13.52
CA LEU A 192 11.27 -4.07 -13.67
C LEU A 192 12.62 -3.73 -14.31
N TYR A 193 12.60 -3.14 -15.50
CA TYR A 193 13.84 -2.78 -16.20
C TYR A 193 13.59 -1.65 -17.22
N SER A 194 14.68 -1.11 -17.74
CA SER A 194 14.73 -0.02 -18.70
C SER A 194 15.56 -0.42 -19.92
N GLU A 195 15.63 0.45 -20.93
CA GLU A 195 16.54 0.25 -22.07
C GLU A 195 18.03 0.39 -21.73
N ASN A 196 18.34 0.94 -20.55
CA ASN A 196 19.72 1.07 -20.06
C ASN A 196 20.23 -0.20 -19.38
N ASP A 197 19.35 -1.15 -19.07
CA ASP A 197 19.72 -2.42 -18.43
C ASP A 197 20.27 -3.42 -19.43
N ASN A 198 21.15 -4.32 -18.96
CA ASN A 198 21.70 -5.38 -19.80
C ASN A 198 20.61 -6.41 -20.13
N LEU A 199 20.08 -6.32 -21.34
CA LEU A 199 19.02 -7.20 -21.82
C LEU A 199 19.41 -8.69 -21.81
N ASN A 200 20.70 -9.03 -21.94
CA ASN A 200 21.12 -10.42 -21.87
C ASN A 200 20.92 -11.00 -20.46
N ASP A 201 21.23 -10.22 -19.43
CA ASP A 201 21.07 -10.64 -18.02
C ASP A 201 19.58 -10.76 -17.68
N VAL A 202 18.78 -9.78 -18.11
CA VAL A 202 17.31 -9.81 -17.98
C VAL A 202 16.74 -11.07 -18.64
N LEU A 203 17.14 -11.36 -19.88
CA LEU A 203 16.66 -12.53 -20.64
C LEU A 203 17.13 -13.85 -20.01
N LEU A 204 18.35 -13.91 -19.48
CA LEU A 204 18.87 -15.09 -18.81
C LEU A 204 18.06 -15.41 -17.55
N LEU A 205 17.85 -14.41 -16.69
CA LEU A 205 17.05 -14.57 -15.48
C LEU A 205 15.59 -14.89 -15.80
N ALA A 206 15.00 -14.22 -16.79
CA ALA A 206 13.64 -14.50 -17.25
C ALA A 206 13.48 -15.93 -17.78
N LYS A 207 14.47 -16.48 -18.49
CA LYS A 207 14.47 -17.88 -18.94
C LYS A 207 14.51 -18.84 -17.75
N ASN A 208 15.31 -18.55 -16.72
CA ASN A 208 15.37 -19.38 -15.51
C ASN A 208 14.04 -19.36 -14.74
N VAL A 209 13.43 -18.19 -14.56
CA VAL A 209 12.10 -18.06 -13.95
C VAL A 209 11.04 -18.81 -14.74
N ARG A 210 11.08 -18.73 -16.07
CA ARG A 210 10.11 -19.40 -16.96
C ARG A 210 10.15 -20.94 -16.85
N GLN A 211 11.23 -21.52 -16.33
CA GLN A 211 11.31 -22.95 -16.06
C GLN A 211 10.48 -23.38 -14.83
N HIS A 212 10.10 -22.43 -13.96
CA HIS A 212 9.43 -22.68 -12.68
C HIS A 212 7.99 -22.14 -12.66
N THR A 213 7.73 -21.00 -13.33
CA THR A 213 6.41 -20.39 -13.39
C THR A 213 6.08 -19.82 -14.76
N SER A 214 4.82 -19.99 -15.16
CA SER A 214 4.23 -19.36 -16.34
C SER A 214 3.76 -17.92 -16.09
N ASN A 215 3.59 -17.48 -14.84
CA ASN A 215 3.14 -16.13 -14.45
C ASN A 215 4.30 -15.13 -14.36
N LEU A 216 5.05 -15.02 -15.45
CA LEU A 216 6.16 -14.09 -15.59
C LEU A 216 5.75 -12.89 -16.46
N HIS A 217 5.85 -11.70 -15.88
CA HIS A 217 5.47 -10.41 -16.45
C HIS A 217 6.62 -9.39 -16.39
N ALA A 218 6.46 -8.27 -17.09
CA ALA A 218 7.45 -7.20 -17.09
C ALA A 218 6.80 -5.81 -17.15
N ILE A 219 7.44 -4.85 -16.49
CA ILE A 219 7.24 -3.41 -16.68
C ILE A 219 8.57 -2.89 -17.23
N LYS A 220 8.56 -2.56 -18.52
CA LYS A 220 9.71 -1.99 -19.21
C LYS A 220 9.54 -0.48 -19.34
N HIS A 221 10.54 0.28 -18.95
CA HIS A 221 10.60 1.72 -19.17
C HIS A 221 11.38 2.05 -20.46
N GLU A 222 10.80 2.92 -21.29
CA GLU A 222 11.41 3.45 -22.51
C GLU A 222 11.43 4.99 -22.43
N LEU A 223 12.54 5.63 -22.81
CA LEU A 223 12.68 7.09 -22.82
C LEU A 223 11.94 7.69 -24.02
N ILE A 224 10.63 7.83 -23.93
CA ILE A 224 9.83 8.46 -25.00
C ILE A 224 9.80 9.98 -24.83
N GLY A 225 10.73 10.69 -25.49
CA GLY A 225 10.64 12.15 -25.70
C GLY A 225 10.70 13.03 -24.45
N LEU A 226 10.95 12.42 -23.29
CA LEU A 226 11.44 13.04 -22.08
C LEU A 226 12.96 12.85 -22.16
N GLY A 227 13.79 13.84 -21.81
CA GLY A 227 15.24 13.59 -21.69
C GLY A 227 15.53 12.45 -20.70
N ASP A 228 16.79 12.16 -20.40
CA ASP A 228 17.13 11.08 -19.46
C ASP A 228 17.40 11.59 -18.02
N PRO A 229 16.37 11.90 -17.21
CA PRO A 229 16.49 11.95 -15.76
C PRO A 229 15.92 10.63 -15.21
N LYS A 230 16.81 9.84 -14.57
CA LYS A 230 16.48 8.59 -13.85
C LYS A 230 15.21 8.69 -12.98
N GLN A 231 14.92 9.90 -12.50
CA GLN A 231 13.79 10.24 -11.65
C GLN A 231 12.41 9.88 -12.23
N TYR A 232 12.24 9.90 -13.56
CA TYR A 232 10.93 9.69 -14.18
C TYR A 232 10.48 8.22 -14.21
N TRP A 233 11.38 7.28 -14.53
CA TRP A 233 11.04 5.86 -14.51
C TRP A 233 10.85 5.36 -13.09
N GLU A 234 11.53 5.93 -12.10
CA GLU A 234 11.31 5.65 -10.68
C GLU A 234 9.89 6.04 -10.23
N LEU A 235 9.39 7.22 -10.62
CA LEU A 235 8.01 7.60 -10.32
C LEU A 235 7.02 6.66 -11.02
N SER A 236 7.24 6.35 -12.30
CA SER A 236 6.39 5.43 -13.05
C SER A 236 6.34 4.05 -12.38
N THR A 237 7.50 3.50 -12.02
CA THR A 237 7.64 2.23 -11.26
C THR A 237 6.86 2.30 -9.96
N LYS A 238 7.03 3.37 -9.17
CA LYS A 238 6.32 3.57 -7.91
C LYS A 238 4.80 3.56 -8.10
N LEU A 239 4.29 4.28 -9.10
CA LEU A 239 2.86 4.33 -9.40
C LEU A 239 2.33 2.94 -9.79
N CYS A 240 3.02 2.24 -10.71
CA CYS A 240 2.68 0.87 -11.09
C CYS A 240 2.64 -0.08 -9.88
N LEU A 241 3.70 -0.12 -9.07
CA LEU A 241 3.78 -1.02 -7.92
C LEU A 241 2.75 -0.67 -6.84
N ASN A 242 2.47 0.61 -6.63
CA ASN A 242 1.40 1.05 -5.73
C ASN A 242 0.02 0.56 -6.21
N VAL A 243 -0.29 0.68 -7.50
CA VAL A 243 -1.53 0.17 -8.09
C VAL A 243 -1.62 -1.35 -7.97
N ILE A 244 -0.56 -2.07 -8.34
CA ILE A 244 -0.53 -3.54 -8.34
C ILE A 244 -0.70 -4.08 -6.91
N SER A 245 0.14 -3.64 -5.98
CA SER A 245 0.08 -4.10 -4.58
C SER A 245 -1.24 -3.75 -3.90
N THR A 246 -1.70 -2.51 -4.07
CA THR A 246 -2.93 -2.04 -3.42
C THR A 246 -4.16 -2.68 -4.03
N GLY A 247 -4.23 -2.75 -5.37
CA GLY A 247 -5.30 -3.44 -6.08
C GLY A 247 -5.40 -4.91 -5.71
N ALA A 248 -4.26 -5.60 -5.58
CA ALA A 248 -4.23 -6.99 -5.13
C ALA A 248 -4.85 -7.12 -3.73
N HIS A 249 -4.43 -6.29 -2.77
CA HIS A 249 -4.96 -6.30 -1.40
C HIS A 249 -6.45 -5.95 -1.31
N ILE A 250 -6.95 -5.09 -2.22
CA ILE A 250 -8.38 -4.80 -2.36
C ILE A 250 -9.13 -6.05 -2.83
N LEU A 251 -8.63 -6.72 -3.88
CA LEU A 251 -9.29 -7.90 -4.46
C LEU A 251 -9.36 -9.09 -3.50
N ILE A 252 -8.33 -9.28 -2.67
CA ILE A 252 -8.32 -10.34 -1.64
C ILE A 252 -9.10 -9.94 -0.37
N GLY A 253 -9.72 -8.75 -0.35
CA GLY A 253 -10.60 -8.29 0.72
C GLY A 253 -9.92 -7.93 2.04
N LYS A 254 -8.67 -7.44 1.98
CA LYS A 254 -7.99 -6.79 3.13
C LYS A 254 -8.42 -5.32 3.31
N VAL A 255 -9.24 -4.80 2.40
CA VAL A 255 -9.79 -3.44 2.39
C VAL A 255 -11.31 -3.49 2.44
N TYR A 256 -11.93 -2.68 3.30
CA TYR A 256 -13.37 -2.45 3.34
C TYR A 256 -13.68 -0.99 3.04
N MET A 257 -14.56 -0.73 2.09
CA MET A 257 -14.70 0.58 1.45
C MET A 257 -13.32 1.05 0.94
N ASN A 258 -12.78 2.15 1.47
CA ASN A 258 -11.40 2.59 1.24
C ASN A 258 -10.54 2.60 2.52
N TYR A 259 -10.84 1.73 3.49
CA TYR A 259 -10.07 1.55 4.71
C TYR A 259 -9.40 0.17 4.73
N MET A 260 -8.09 0.14 4.99
CA MET A 260 -7.38 -1.11 5.18
C MET A 260 -7.76 -1.70 6.54
N ILE A 261 -8.60 -2.73 6.53
CA ILE A 261 -9.07 -3.37 7.75
C ILE A 261 -8.09 -4.44 8.25
N ASP A 262 -7.27 -5.02 7.38
CA ASP A 262 -6.22 -5.98 7.78
C ASP A 262 -4.85 -5.30 7.95
N LEU A 263 -4.79 -4.27 8.81
CA LEU A 263 -3.56 -3.55 9.11
C LEU A 263 -2.86 -4.11 10.36
N ARG A 264 -1.52 -4.17 10.35
CA ARG A 264 -0.73 -4.52 11.53
C ARG A 264 -0.53 -3.28 12.42
N VAL A 265 -0.87 -3.37 13.69
CA VAL A 265 -0.85 -2.22 14.63
C VAL A 265 0.55 -2.00 15.21
N THR A 266 1.52 -1.68 14.37
CA THR A 266 2.96 -1.71 14.73
C THR A 266 3.52 -0.41 15.31
N ASN A 267 2.73 0.66 15.38
CA ASN A 267 3.14 1.94 15.94
C ASN A 267 1.92 2.77 16.37
N SER A 268 2.16 3.86 17.09
CA SER A 268 1.10 4.72 17.64
C SER A 268 0.17 5.34 16.58
N LYS A 269 0.67 5.62 15.37
CA LYS A 269 -0.17 6.09 14.26
C LYS A 269 -1.15 5.01 13.83
N LEU A 270 -0.68 3.77 13.66
CA LEU A 270 -1.53 2.63 13.27
C LEU A 270 -2.48 2.22 14.39
N TYR A 271 -2.10 2.41 15.66
CA TYR A 271 -2.98 2.21 16.82
C TYR A 271 -4.16 3.18 16.80
N ARG A 272 -3.91 4.48 16.65
CA ARG A 272 -4.97 5.48 16.52
C ARG A 272 -5.84 5.23 15.28
N ARG A 273 -5.23 4.87 14.15
CA ARG A 273 -5.97 4.50 12.93
C ARG A 273 -6.90 3.32 13.16
N ALA A 274 -6.44 2.27 13.85
CA ALA A 274 -7.27 1.13 14.19
C ALA A 274 -8.49 1.56 15.01
N ILE A 275 -8.31 2.39 16.04
CA ILE A 275 -9.42 2.97 16.81
C ILE A 275 -10.38 3.76 15.91
N HIS A 276 -9.86 4.62 15.03
CA HIS A 276 -10.69 5.40 14.11
C HIS A 276 -11.50 4.52 13.15
N ILE A 277 -10.91 3.44 12.63
CA ILE A 277 -11.62 2.47 11.79
C ILE A 277 -12.75 1.82 12.57
N LEU A 278 -12.51 1.40 13.83
CA LEU A 278 -13.55 0.84 14.69
C LEU A 278 -14.68 1.86 14.90
N GLN A 279 -14.37 3.08 15.34
CA GLN A 279 -15.38 4.12 15.56
C GLN A 279 -16.18 4.41 14.28
N ARG A 280 -15.52 4.44 13.12
CA ARG A 280 -16.14 4.71 11.82
C ARG A 280 -17.20 3.68 11.45
N PHE A 281 -16.91 2.40 11.67
CA PHE A 281 -17.74 1.29 11.19
C PHE A 281 -18.69 0.70 12.25
N THR A 282 -18.53 1.07 13.52
CA THR A 282 -19.38 0.58 14.61
C THR A 282 -20.16 1.69 15.30
N GLY A 283 -19.70 2.95 15.19
CA GLY A 283 -20.30 4.04 15.93
C GLY A 283 -19.99 4.07 17.42
N SER A 284 -19.15 3.17 17.89
CA SER A 284 -18.81 3.03 19.30
C SER A 284 -17.94 4.20 19.77
N THR A 285 -17.92 4.42 21.08
CA THR A 285 -17.05 5.46 21.68
C THR A 285 -15.58 5.05 21.57
N GLU A 286 -14.68 6.03 21.68
CA GLU A 286 -13.24 5.78 21.66
C GLU A 286 -12.83 4.75 22.71
N ALA A 287 -13.34 4.86 23.94
CA ALA A 287 -13.09 3.92 25.02
C ALA A 287 -13.57 2.49 24.72
N GLN A 288 -14.74 2.34 24.08
CA GLN A 288 -15.25 1.03 23.65
C GLN A 288 -14.38 0.42 22.55
N CYS A 289 -13.97 1.24 21.58
CA CYS A 289 -13.09 0.82 20.49
C CYS A 289 -11.71 0.43 21.00
N GLU A 290 -11.13 1.21 21.92
CA GLU A 290 -9.86 0.91 22.55
C GLU A 290 -9.93 -0.40 23.36
N THR A 291 -10.99 -0.58 24.15
CA THR A 291 -11.21 -1.83 24.89
C THR A 291 -11.27 -3.04 23.95
N ALA A 292 -12.05 -2.96 22.87
CA ALA A 292 -12.15 -4.04 21.89
C ALA A 292 -10.83 -4.30 21.15
N LEU A 293 -10.09 -3.24 20.81
CA LEU A 293 -8.79 -3.32 20.17
C LEU A 293 -7.77 -4.02 21.08
N LEU A 294 -7.69 -3.63 22.35
CA LEU A 294 -6.78 -4.23 23.33
C LEU A 294 -7.14 -5.69 23.59
N ARG A 295 -8.44 -6.02 23.70
CA ARG A 295 -8.90 -7.40 23.82
C ARG A 295 -8.44 -8.26 22.65
N ALA A 296 -8.62 -7.78 21.41
CA ALA A 296 -8.16 -8.49 20.20
C ALA A 296 -6.62 -8.59 20.12
N LEU A 297 -5.90 -7.57 20.59
CA LEU A 297 -4.44 -7.48 20.57
C LEU A 297 -3.77 -8.42 21.58
N TYR A 298 -4.24 -8.41 22.83
CA TYR A 298 -3.75 -9.29 23.88
C TYR A 298 -4.34 -10.70 23.79
N ASP A 299 -5.42 -10.87 23.03
CA ASP A 299 -6.14 -12.13 22.84
C ASP A 299 -6.77 -12.65 24.15
N VAL A 300 -7.48 -11.76 24.85
CA VAL A 300 -8.08 -12.03 26.17
C VAL A 300 -9.52 -11.49 26.28
N GLU A 301 -10.42 -12.27 26.88
CA GLU A 301 -11.81 -11.85 27.04
C GLU A 301 -11.97 -10.68 28.04
N GLU A 302 -11.13 -10.65 29.07
CA GLU A 302 -11.09 -9.58 30.07
C GLU A 302 -9.67 -9.00 30.14
N LEU A 303 -9.58 -7.67 30.12
CA LEU A 303 -8.31 -6.95 30.28
C LEU A 303 -7.96 -6.82 31.76
N THR A 304 -6.70 -7.02 32.10
CA THR A 304 -6.19 -6.71 33.44
C THR A 304 -5.88 -5.22 33.57
N ASP A 305 -5.84 -4.70 34.81
CA ASP A 305 -5.45 -3.31 35.07
C ASP A 305 -4.06 -3.00 34.49
N GLU A 306 -3.12 -3.94 34.58
CA GLU A 306 -1.78 -3.82 33.98
C GLU A 306 -1.84 -3.63 32.46
N MET A 307 -2.67 -4.43 31.77
CA MET A 307 -2.84 -4.32 30.31
C MET A 307 -3.45 -2.98 29.90
N VAL A 308 -4.36 -2.42 30.69
CA VAL A 308 -5.00 -1.13 30.42
C VAL A 308 -4.07 0.04 30.73
N LEU A 309 -3.22 -0.08 31.76
CA LEU A 309 -2.27 0.96 32.17
C LEU A 309 -1.01 1.02 31.31
N ASN A 310 -0.74 -0.03 30.52
CA ASN A 310 0.34 -0.04 29.55
C ASN A 310 0.21 1.12 28.54
N ASP A 311 1.34 1.67 28.11
CA ASP A 311 1.33 2.70 27.08
C ASP A 311 1.17 2.10 25.67
N VAL A 312 0.90 2.98 24.70
CA VAL A 312 0.73 2.61 23.30
C VAL A 312 1.97 1.89 22.74
N THR A 313 3.17 2.20 23.23
CA THR A 313 4.41 1.53 22.77
C THR A 313 4.36 0.06 23.15
N GLN A 314 4.01 -0.26 24.40
CA GLN A 314 3.86 -1.64 24.86
C GLN A 314 2.78 -2.39 24.10
N HIS A 315 1.62 -1.75 23.85
CA HIS A 315 0.57 -2.36 23.03
C HIS A 315 1.08 -2.71 21.62
N THR A 316 1.80 -1.78 20.97
CA THR A 316 2.27 -1.98 19.61
C THR A 316 3.36 -3.06 19.49
N LEU A 317 4.14 -3.29 20.54
CA LEU A 317 5.09 -4.40 20.61
C LEU A 317 4.39 -5.75 20.59
N VAL A 318 3.32 -5.90 21.39
CA VAL A 318 2.51 -7.13 21.40
C VAL A 318 1.76 -7.29 20.07
N ALA A 319 1.23 -6.21 19.51
CA ALA A 319 0.47 -6.24 18.27
C ALA A 319 1.28 -6.62 17.02
N LYS A 320 2.61 -6.45 17.05
CA LYS A 320 3.49 -6.70 15.89
C LYS A 320 3.34 -8.13 15.36
N GLU A 321 3.14 -9.09 16.25
CA GLU A 321 3.02 -10.51 15.93
C GLU A 321 1.57 -10.96 15.70
N ARG A 322 0.59 -10.05 15.81
CA ARG A 322 -0.84 -10.39 15.76
C ARG A 322 -1.46 -10.05 14.41
N ALA A 323 -2.12 -11.02 13.79
CA ALA A 323 -2.88 -10.85 12.55
C ALA A 323 -4.35 -10.56 12.87
N ASN A 324 -5.08 -9.95 11.94
CA ASN A 324 -6.53 -9.78 12.02
C ASN A 324 -7.04 -9.07 13.30
N VAL A 325 -6.21 -8.24 13.95
CA VAL A 325 -6.59 -7.53 15.18
C VAL A 325 -7.81 -6.63 14.96
N VAL A 326 -7.79 -5.81 13.91
CA VAL A 326 -8.88 -4.87 13.61
C VAL A 326 -10.17 -5.59 13.15
N PRO A 327 -10.13 -6.59 12.26
CA PRO A 327 -11.32 -7.35 11.89
C PRO A 327 -11.97 -8.08 13.08
N ILE A 328 -11.18 -8.66 13.98
CA ILE A 328 -11.71 -9.29 15.21
C ILE A 328 -12.45 -8.24 16.05
N ALA A 329 -11.80 -7.09 16.33
CA ALA A 329 -12.40 -6.03 17.12
C ALA A 329 -13.67 -5.44 16.45
N LEU A 330 -13.71 -5.35 15.12
CA LEU A 330 -14.90 -4.94 14.36
C LEU A 330 -16.06 -5.91 14.60
N VAL A 331 -15.84 -7.22 14.42
CA VAL A 331 -16.87 -8.23 14.61
C VAL A 331 -17.36 -8.25 16.05
N MET A 332 -16.47 -8.16 17.04
CA MET A 332 -16.83 -8.07 18.46
C MET A 332 -17.78 -6.90 18.72
N LEU A 333 -17.40 -5.69 18.28
CA LEU A 333 -18.21 -4.48 18.50
C LEU A 333 -19.54 -4.50 17.74
N GLN A 334 -19.58 -5.07 16.53
CA GLN A 334 -20.79 -5.11 15.70
C GLN A 334 -21.80 -6.17 16.13
N SER A 335 -21.37 -7.21 16.86
CA SER A 335 -22.25 -8.34 17.18
C SER A 335 -22.32 -8.72 18.66
N GLY A 336 -21.53 -8.08 19.52
CA GLY A 336 -21.45 -8.41 20.94
C GLY A 336 -20.80 -9.77 21.22
N ARG A 337 -20.13 -10.37 20.22
CA ARG A 337 -19.43 -11.66 20.33
C ARG A 337 -18.19 -11.57 21.22
N THR A 338 -17.86 -12.68 21.85
CA THR A 338 -16.55 -12.94 22.49
C THR A 338 -15.43 -12.96 21.43
N ILE A 339 -14.15 -12.91 21.84
CA ILE A 339 -13.03 -13.02 20.89
C ILE A 339 -13.07 -14.36 20.19
N ALA A 340 -13.30 -15.44 20.95
CA ALA A 340 -13.36 -16.79 20.39
C ALA A 340 -14.46 -16.91 19.31
N GLU A 341 -15.65 -16.36 19.58
CA GLU A 341 -16.76 -16.34 18.62
C GLU A 341 -16.48 -15.42 17.43
N ALA A 342 -15.84 -14.28 17.63
CA ALA A 342 -15.48 -13.36 16.55
C ALA A 342 -14.46 -13.98 15.60
N LYS A 343 -13.44 -14.67 16.14
CA LYS A 343 -12.48 -15.44 15.35
C LYS A 343 -13.15 -16.56 14.57
N ALA A 344 -13.93 -17.39 15.25
CA ALA A 344 -14.67 -18.48 14.61
C ALA A 344 -15.60 -17.96 13.50
N TYR A 345 -16.22 -16.79 13.70
CA TYR A 345 -17.04 -16.14 12.68
C TYR A 345 -16.20 -15.71 11.46
N LEU A 346 -15.05 -15.07 11.66
CA LEU A 346 -14.15 -14.69 10.56
C LEU A 346 -13.68 -15.93 9.78
N ASP A 347 -13.37 -17.02 10.47
CA ASP A 347 -12.93 -18.28 9.86
C ASP A 347 -14.00 -18.94 8.97
N THR A 348 -15.28 -18.56 9.11
CA THR A 348 -16.35 -19.03 8.20
C THR A 348 -16.36 -18.35 6.83
N TYR A 349 -15.56 -17.30 6.65
CA TYR A 349 -15.46 -16.55 5.39
C TYR A 349 -14.07 -16.71 4.78
N SER A 350 -14.02 -16.94 3.48
CA SER A 350 -12.75 -16.91 2.73
C SER A 350 -12.21 -15.49 2.55
N VAL A 351 -13.04 -14.47 2.76
CA VAL A 351 -12.69 -13.05 2.56
C VAL A 351 -13.11 -12.26 3.79
N ILE A 352 -12.12 -11.67 4.49
CA ILE A 352 -12.32 -10.95 5.76
C ILE A 352 -13.29 -9.78 5.60
N ARG A 353 -13.16 -8.99 4.52
CA ARG A 353 -14.09 -7.89 4.20
C ARG A 353 -15.55 -8.36 4.18
N ASP A 354 -15.83 -9.53 3.60
CA ASP A 354 -17.20 -10.01 3.44
C ASP A 354 -17.81 -10.40 4.79
N ALA A 355 -16.99 -10.95 5.71
CA ALA A 355 -17.39 -11.19 7.10
C ALA A 355 -17.73 -9.88 7.82
N VAL A 356 -16.87 -8.86 7.73
CA VAL A 356 -17.10 -7.54 8.33
C VAL A 356 -18.38 -6.90 7.76
N ALA A 357 -18.56 -6.95 6.44
CA ALA A 357 -19.74 -6.39 5.78
C ALA A 357 -21.04 -7.12 6.14
N ALA A 358 -21.00 -8.45 6.30
CA ALA A 358 -22.14 -9.25 6.71
C ALA A 358 -22.52 -8.98 8.17
N CYS A 359 -21.52 -8.82 9.05
CA CYS A 359 -21.74 -8.52 10.46
C CYS A 359 -22.40 -7.14 10.65
N GLN A 360 -22.04 -6.15 9.84
CA GLN A 360 -22.65 -4.82 9.89
C GLN A 360 -24.15 -4.80 9.55
N LYS A 361 -24.64 -5.77 8.74
CA LYS A 361 -26.07 -5.86 8.37
C LYS A 361 -26.97 -6.47 9.46
N LEU A 362 -26.39 -6.93 10.57
CA LEU A 362 -27.12 -7.54 11.69
C LEU A 362 -27.60 -6.50 12.72
N LEU A 363 -27.23 -5.23 12.55
CA LEU A 363 -27.66 -4.06 13.32
C LEU A 363 -28.59 -3.18 12.48
#